data_AF-A0A1G6K416-F1
#
_entry.id   AF-A0A1G6K416-F1
#
_cell.length_a   1.000
_cell.length_b   1.000
_cell.length_c   1.000
_cell.angle_alpha   90.00
_cell.angle_beta   90.00
_cell.angle_gamma   90.00
#
_symmetry.space_group_name_H-M   'P 1'
#
loop_
_entity.id
_entity.type
_entity.pdbx_description
1 polymer ?
#
loop_
_entity_poly.entity_id
_entity_poly.type
_entity_poly.pdbx_seq_one_letter_code
_entity_poly.pdbx_strand_id
1 'polypeptide(L)' 'MKQTHQNQVLTYLKDGKTISQAEAIYHFNCYSLTSVISRLRKSGYEVTTHYESNINNRGMHARYKLKVVEA' A
#
# COMPACT_ATOMS: atom_id res chain seq x y z
N MET A 1 -13.08 7.06 16.63
CA MET A 1 -13.11 7.08 15.14
C MET A 1 -12.94 5.66 14.62
N LYS A 2 -13.77 5.21 13.68
CA LYS A 2 -13.61 3.90 13.04
C LYS A 2 -12.35 3.90 12.18
N GLN A 3 -11.37 3.05 12.49
CA GLN A 3 -10.20 2.90 11.62
C GLN A 3 -10.65 2.29 10.30
N THR A 4 -10.41 2.99 9.20
CA THR A 4 -10.68 2.48 7.84
C THR A 4 -9.40 1.86 7.29
N HIS A 5 -9.53 0.91 6.36
CA HIS A 5 -8.35 0.38 5.64
C HIS A 5 -7.54 1.50 4.99
N GLN A 6 -8.19 2.57 4.52
CA GLN A 6 -7.50 3.73 3.97
C GLN A 6 -6.60 4.41 5.00
N ASN A 7 -7.08 4.64 6.21
CA ASN A 7 -6.28 5.26 7.27
C ASN A 7 -5.17 4.33 7.75
N GLN A 8 -5.44 3.03 7.90
CA GLN A 8 -4.44 2.04 8.33
C GLN A 8 -3.29 1.92 7.33
N VAL A 9 -3.63 1.74 6.04
CA VAL A 9 -2.63 1.68 4.96
C VAL A 9 -1.86 2.99 4.85
N LEU A 10 -2.53 4.14 4.93
CA LEU A 10 -1.87 5.44 4.88
C LEU A 10 -0.87 5.62 6.03
N THR A 11 -1.26 5.32 7.27
CA THR A 11 -0.35 5.40 8.42
C THR A 11 0.84 4.48 8.23
N TYR A 12 0.61 3.23 7.81
CA TYR A 12 1.69 2.28 7.55
C TYR A 12 2.68 2.80 6.49
N LEU A 13 2.18 3.39 5.40
CA LEU A 13 3.03 3.97 4.36
C LEU A 13 3.75 5.25 4.81
N LYS A 14 3.13 6.08 5.67
CA LYS A 14 3.73 7.28 6.24
C LYS A 14 4.92 6.97 7.17
N ASP A 15 4.94 5.80 7.80
CA ASP A 15 6.11 5.28 8.54
C ASP A 15 7.31 4.94 7.62
N GLY A 16 7.23 5.22 6.31
CA GLY A 16 8.25 4.87 5.33
C GLY A 16 8.22 3.41 4.88
N LYS A 17 7.27 2.61 5.41
CA LYS A 17 7.10 1.22 5.03
C LYS A 17 6.44 1.11 3.65
N THR A 18 6.53 -0.08 3.08
CA THR A 18 5.93 -0.46 1.80
C THR A 18 5.00 -1.64 2.00
N ILE A 19 3.99 -1.80 1.15
CA ILE A 19 2.99 -2.86 1.35
C ILE A 19 2.56 -3.52 0.04
N SER A 20 2.45 -4.84 0.06
CA SER A 20 1.84 -5.68 -0.97
C SER A 20 0.41 -6.07 -0.60
N GLN A 21 -0.34 -6.64 -1.55
CA GLN A 21 -1.71 -7.12 -1.29
C GLN A 21 -1.75 -8.20 -0.20
N ALA A 22 -0.74 -9.08 -0.14
CA ALA A 22 -0.67 -10.12 0.89
C ALA A 22 -0.46 -9.54 2.29
N GLU A 23 0.46 -8.58 2.43
CA GLU A 23 0.71 -7.88 3.70
C GLU A 23 -0.52 -7.06 4.14
N ALA A 24 -1.25 -6.46 3.21
CA ALA A 24 -2.48 -5.72 3.54
C ALA A 24 -3.62 -6.63 4.04
N ILE A 25 -3.71 -7.86 3.52
CA ILE A 25 -4.63 -8.89 4.06
C ILE A 25 -4.18 -9.30 5.46
N TYR A 26 -2.91 -9.65 5.62
CA TYR A 26 -2.36 -10.13 6.88
C TYR A 26 -2.45 -9.11 8.03
N HIS A 27 -2.05 -7.86 7.79
CA HIS A 27 -2.01 -6.84 8.83
C HIS A 27 -3.36 -6.16 9.07
N PHE A 28 -4.19 -5.99 8.04
CA PHE A 28 -5.36 -5.10 8.09
C PHE A 28 -6.67 -5.74 7.62
N ASN A 29 -6.69 -7.02 7.24
CA ASN A 29 -7.83 -7.65 6.57
C ASN A 29 -8.29 -6.88 5.31
N CYS A 30 -7.36 -6.21 4.63
CA CYS A 30 -7.64 -5.38 3.47
C CYS A 30 -7.51 -6.18 2.16
N TYR A 31 -8.61 -6.81 1.74
CA TYR A 31 -8.67 -7.63 0.52
C TYR A 31 -8.65 -6.86 -0.80
N SER A 32 -8.81 -5.53 -0.75
CA SER A 32 -8.89 -4.67 -1.93
C SER A 32 -7.90 -3.51 -1.83
N LEU A 33 -6.61 -3.82 -1.67
CA LEU A 33 -5.55 -2.83 -1.49
C LEU A 33 -5.51 -1.86 -2.68
N THR A 34 -5.64 -2.35 -3.91
CA THR A 34 -5.66 -1.51 -5.12
C THR A 34 -6.73 -0.41 -5.06
N SER A 35 -7.92 -0.72 -4.53
CA SER A 35 -8.99 0.27 -4.34
C SER A 35 -8.63 1.31 -3.28
N VAL A 36 -7.97 0.88 -2.20
CA VAL A 36 -7.45 1.79 -1.16
C VAL A 36 -6.40 2.72 -1.75
N ILE A 37 -5.42 2.19 -2.48
CA ILE A 37 -4.37 2.99 -3.12
C ILE A 37 -4.97 3.98 -4.13
N SER A 38 -5.96 3.56 -4.92
CA SER A 38 -6.68 4.46 -5.85
C SER A 38 -7.32 5.64 -5.12
N ARG A 39 -7.95 5.40 -3.96
CA ARG A 39 -8.51 6.47 -3.12
C ARG A 39 -7.42 7.38 -2.55
N LEU A 40 -6.32 6.83 -2.08
CA LEU A 40 -5.18 7.63 -1.57
C LEU A 40 -4.62 8.56 -2.65
N ARG A 41 -4.43 8.05 -3.88
CA ARG A 41 -3.99 8.86 -5.03
C ARG A 41 -4.99 9.98 -5.34
N LYS A 42 -6.30 9.67 -5.35
CA LYS A 42 -7.36 10.68 -5.53
C LYS A 42 -7.39 11.74 -4.41
N SER A 43 -6.97 11.37 -3.20
CA SER A 43 -6.81 12.28 -2.08
C SER A 43 -5.51 13.09 -2.10
N GLY A 44 -4.70 13.00 -3.16
CA GLY A 44 -3.47 13.79 -3.34
C GLY A 44 -2.19 13.13 -2.82
N TYR A 45 -2.25 11.89 -2.31
CA TYR A 45 -1.04 11.17 -1.89
C TYR A 45 -0.32 10.57 -3.09
N GLU A 46 0.96 10.90 -3.27
CA GLU A 46 1.79 10.30 -4.32
C GLU A 46 2.28 8.91 -3.89
N VAL A 47 1.48 7.88 -4.23
CA VAL A 47 1.82 6.47 -3.97
C VAL A 47 2.35 5.82 -5.25
N THR A 48 3.62 5.40 -5.24
CA THR A 48 4.26 4.69 -6.34
C THR A 48 3.94 3.20 -6.29
N THR A 49 3.99 2.55 -7.46
CA THR A 49 3.87 1.09 -7.59
C THR A 49 5.17 0.56 -8.15
N HIS A 50 5.75 -0.42 -7.46
CA HIS A 50 6.87 -1.22 -7.92
C HIS A 50 6.40 -2.67 -8.07
N TYR A 51 7.01 -3.41 -8.98
CA TYR A 51 6.76 -4.84 -9.11
C TYR A 51 7.98 -5.58 -8.57
N GLU A 52 7.76 -6.53 -7.67
CA GLU A 52 8.80 -7.40 -7.13
C GLU A 52 8.44 -8.86 -7.36
N SER A 53 9.45 -9.72 -7.49
CA SER A 53 9.25 -11.17 -7.63
C SER A 53 8.62 -11.74 -6.37
N ASN A 54 7.74 -12.71 -6.55
CA ASN A 54 7.21 -13.51 -5.45
C ASN A 54 8.29 -14.44 -4.85
N ILE A 55 7.99 -15.04 -3.71
CA ILE A 55 8.94 -15.87 -2.94
C ILE A 55 9.53 -17.06 -3.72
N ASN A 56 8.87 -17.52 -4.77
CA ASN A 56 9.31 -18.65 -5.60
C ASN A 56 9.78 -18.23 -7.00
N ASN A 57 9.90 -16.92 -7.27
CA ASN A 57 10.26 -16.32 -8.56
C ASN A 57 9.39 -16.78 -9.75
N ARG A 58 8.16 -17.26 -9.52
CA ARG A 58 7.22 -17.69 -10.58
C ARG A 58 6.24 -16.60 -11.02
N GLY A 59 6.41 -15.38 -10.52
CA GLY A 59 5.55 -14.26 -10.85
C GLY A 59 5.98 -12.99 -10.13
N MET A 60 5.37 -11.87 -10.51
CA MET A 60 5.59 -10.58 -9.87
C MET A 60 4.30 -10.10 -9.20
N HIS A 61 4.43 -9.34 -8.12
CA HIS A 61 3.32 -8.66 -7.46
C HIS A 61 3.62 -7.19 -7.22
N ALA A 62 2.53 -6.40 -7.12
CA ALA A 62 2.63 -4.98 -6.85
C ALA A 62 2.99 -4.73 -5.38
N ARG A 63 3.97 -3.84 -5.17
CA ARG A 63 4.35 -3.27 -3.89
C ARG A 63 4.20 -1.75 -3.96
N TYR A 64 3.51 -1.20 -2.98
CA TYR A 64 3.19 0.23 -2.93
C TYR A 64 4.06 0.94 -1.90
N LYS A 65 4.51 2.15 -2.26
CA LYS A 65 5.33 3.02 -1.40
C LYS A 65 4.79 4.45 -1.48
N LEU A 66 4.77 5.15 -0.35
CA LEU A 66 4.52 6.59 -0.35
C LEU A 66 5.80 7.32 -0.74
N LYS A 67 5.74 8.20 -1.73
CA LYS A 67 6.84 9.10 -2.04
C LYS A 67 6.86 10.16 -0.95
N VAL A 68 7.91 10.17 -0.14
CA VAL A 68 8.12 11.27 0.81
C VAL A 68 8.37 12.50 -0.05
N VAL A 69 7.52 13.51 0.07
CA VAL A 69 7.83 14.84 -0.46
C VAL A 69 8.91 15.36 0.47
N GLU A 70 10.17 15.29 0.04
CA GLU A 70 11.21 16.11 0.66
C GLU A 70 10.75 17.57 0.53
N ALA A 71 10.50 18.20 1.67
CA ALA A 71 10.14 19.61 1.78
C ALA A 71 11.40 20.46 1.79
#